data_AF-A0A1E7LLU8-F1
#
_entry.id   AF-A0A1E7LLU8-F1
#
_cell.length_a   1.000
_cell.length_b   1.000
_cell.length_c   1.000
_cell.angle_alpha   90.00
_cell.angle_beta   90.00
_cell.angle_gamma   90.00
#
_symmetry.space_group_name_H-M   'P 1'
#
loop_
_entity.id
_entity.type
_entity.pdbx_description
1 polymer ?
#
loop_
_entity_poly.entity_id
_entity_poly.type
_entity_poly.pdbx_seq_one_letter_code
_entity_poly.pdbx_strand_id
1 'polypeptide(L)'
;MAVPKDAVWERDPHTAAKHDLLKRYLEAWAPILLSRLDVISYAEGFAGAGVYKQGEPGSPVIAYEVFAEALQRFPKRMRVILMEEDSRRVKELQRRMELVRSRQTDDITKRIAVDIRHGDFHPALLQKLRGIGALGKPLFVLLDSFGGPDIPFSLLQELGRHPSTEVMVTFEPSFLTRFAEKHDGHRQLGDEAFGSQEWQGVFQQPPSGKFTFLREQYRNTLRHAGFTHTLYFEMVDEGGRVLYLIFGTQHELGLEKMKDAMWKVDPSYGVRYRDPRDTQQQMLDLVFEPDTAPLRRILHDFISETPDGRTIPELKRYTLLETVYRPAQVIEAVRQLREAGAVTTEPRAINAKTRVSLATTPPATRPSAEQGALW
;
A
#
# COMPACT_ATOMS: atom_id res chain seq x y z
N MET A 1 0.12 -0.45 18.95
CA MET A 1 0.40 0.69 19.87
C MET A 1 -0.61 0.68 21.03
N ALA A 2 -0.31 1.22 22.22
CA ALA A 2 -1.35 1.32 23.26
C ALA A 2 -2.38 2.40 22.86
N VAL A 3 -3.67 2.12 23.00
CA VAL A 3 -4.74 3.09 22.70
C VAL A 3 -4.57 4.33 23.60
N PRO A 4 -4.45 5.55 23.03
CA PRO A 4 -4.28 6.77 23.81
C PRO A 4 -5.48 7.02 24.74
N LYS A 5 -5.19 7.40 25.99
CA LYS A 5 -6.23 7.74 26.99
C LYS A 5 -6.82 9.13 26.77
N ASP A 6 -6.03 10.05 26.23
CA ASP A 6 -6.44 11.43 25.95
C ASP A 6 -7.04 11.54 24.55
N ALA A 7 -7.82 12.60 24.33
CA ALA A 7 -8.43 12.87 23.03
C ALA A 7 -7.37 13.21 21.96
N VAL A 8 -6.27 13.84 22.36
CA VAL A 8 -5.15 14.21 21.48
C VAL A 8 -3.86 13.69 22.11
N TRP A 9 -2.97 13.13 21.29
CA TRP A 9 -1.71 12.52 21.72
C TRP A 9 -0.55 12.95 20.82
N GLU A 10 0.67 12.59 21.22
CA GLU A 10 1.88 12.85 20.42
C GLU A 10 1.82 12.08 19.11
N ARG A 11 2.25 12.71 18.01
CA ARG A 11 2.35 12.04 16.73
C ARG A 11 3.62 11.22 16.68
N ASP A 12 3.50 9.89 16.60
CA ASP A 12 4.67 9.04 16.44
C ASP A 12 5.18 9.04 14.98
N PRO A 13 6.44 8.65 14.74
CA PRO A 13 7.02 8.61 13.40
C PRO A 13 6.29 7.71 12.40
N HIS A 14 5.68 6.59 12.83
CA HIS A 14 4.90 5.76 11.91
C HIS A 14 3.64 6.48 11.46
N THR A 15 2.95 7.13 12.39
CA THR A 15 1.81 7.98 12.05
C THR A 15 2.18 9.09 11.08
N ALA A 16 3.36 9.70 11.23
CA ALA A 16 3.86 10.68 10.27
C ALA A 16 4.04 10.11 8.86
N ALA A 17 4.73 8.97 8.71
CA ALA A 17 4.91 8.34 7.40
C ALA A 17 3.61 7.81 6.80
N LYS A 18 2.67 7.28 7.60
CA LYS A 18 1.33 6.91 7.15
C LYS A 18 0.61 8.09 6.52
N HIS A 19 0.67 9.25 7.17
CA HIS A 19 0.05 10.48 6.70
C HIS A 19 0.69 11.02 5.43
N ASP A 20 2.03 10.99 5.34
CA ASP A 20 2.74 11.40 4.13
C ASP A 20 2.43 10.48 2.95
N LEU A 21 2.36 9.16 3.17
CA LEU A 21 1.96 8.19 2.15
C LEU A 21 0.51 8.42 1.70
N LEU A 22 -0.43 8.53 2.65
CA LEU A 22 -1.85 8.80 2.38
C LEU A 22 -2.01 10.07 1.55
N LYS A 23 -1.38 11.16 1.97
CA LYS A 23 -1.43 12.45 1.26
C LYS A 23 -0.99 12.28 -0.19
N ARG A 24 0.21 11.72 -0.43
CA ARG A 24 0.76 11.51 -1.77
C ARG A 24 -0.12 10.61 -2.63
N TYR A 25 -0.74 9.60 -2.04
CA TYR A 25 -1.67 8.74 -2.75
C TYR A 25 -2.93 9.50 -3.17
N LEU A 26 -3.56 10.23 -2.24
CA LEU A 26 -4.78 11.00 -2.50
C LEU A 26 -4.55 12.12 -3.52
N GLU A 27 -3.37 12.74 -3.54
CA GLU A 27 -2.94 13.74 -4.53
C GLU A 27 -2.93 13.19 -5.96
N ALA A 28 -2.72 11.88 -6.14
CA ALA A 28 -2.84 11.21 -7.43
C ALA A 28 -4.28 10.68 -7.67
N TRP A 29 -4.85 10.03 -6.66
CA TRP A 29 -6.13 9.32 -6.73
C TRP A 29 -7.30 10.26 -7.06
N ALA A 30 -7.43 11.39 -6.34
CA ALA A 30 -8.58 12.28 -6.52
C ALA A 30 -8.59 12.92 -7.91
N PRO A 31 -7.51 13.55 -8.43
CA PRO A 31 -7.50 14.10 -9.79
C PRO A 31 -7.82 13.08 -10.89
N ILE A 32 -7.26 11.86 -10.79
CA ILE A 32 -7.50 10.80 -11.77
C ILE A 32 -9.00 10.49 -11.87
N LEU A 33 -9.66 10.28 -10.74
CA LEU A 33 -11.07 9.91 -10.74
C LEU A 33 -11.99 11.09 -11.04
N LEU A 34 -11.73 12.27 -10.46
CA LEU A 34 -12.54 13.48 -10.69
C LEU A 34 -12.46 13.98 -12.15
N SER A 35 -11.42 13.62 -12.89
CA SER A 35 -11.34 13.89 -14.33
C SER A 35 -12.42 13.17 -15.15
N ARG A 36 -13.01 12.09 -14.62
CA ARG A 36 -13.97 11.23 -15.32
C ARG A 36 -15.31 11.10 -14.62
N LEU A 37 -15.36 11.36 -13.32
CA LEU A 37 -16.50 11.01 -12.46
C LEU A 37 -17.00 12.23 -11.69
N ASP A 38 -18.31 12.27 -11.50
CA ASP A 38 -18.96 13.42 -10.84
C ASP A 38 -18.86 13.39 -9.33
N VAL A 39 -18.78 12.19 -8.75
CA VAL A 39 -18.78 11.99 -7.30
C VAL A 39 -17.88 10.80 -6.97
N ILE A 40 -16.94 11.00 -6.04
CA ILE A 40 -16.15 9.93 -5.43
C ILE A 40 -16.25 10.01 -3.91
N SER A 41 -15.96 8.89 -3.24
CA SER A 41 -16.11 8.76 -1.80
C SER A 41 -14.81 8.38 -1.12
N TYR A 42 -14.59 8.93 0.06
CA TYR A 42 -13.50 8.60 0.95
C TYR A 42 -14.09 8.25 2.32
N ALA A 43 -13.58 7.21 2.96
CA ALA A 43 -14.03 6.81 4.28
C ALA A 43 -12.89 6.41 5.20
N GLU A 44 -13.03 6.71 6.49
CA GLU A 44 -12.13 6.26 7.54
C GLU A 44 -12.89 5.45 8.59
N GLY A 45 -12.35 4.28 8.95
CA GLY A 45 -12.85 3.49 10.08
C GLY A 45 -12.40 4.04 11.43
N PHE A 46 -11.30 4.79 11.48
CA PHE A 46 -10.65 5.27 12.70
C PHE A 46 -10.12 6.68 12.47
N ALA A 47 -11.00 7.68 12.49
CA ALA A 47 -10.67 9.06 12.11
C ALA A 47 -9.81 9.81 13.15
N GLY A 48 -9.80 9.34 14.41
CA GLY A 48 -9.12 10.02 15.51
C GLY A 48 -9.69 11.41 15.78
N ALA A 49 -8.89 12.26 16.43
CA ALA A 49 -9.27 13.63 16.74
C ALA A 49 -9.06 14.62 15.57
N GLY A 50 -8.53 14.16 14.43
CA GLY A 50 -8.14 15.02 13.32
C GLY A 50 -6.93 15.92 13.59
N VAL A 51 -6.28 15.79 14.75
CA VAL A 51 -5.10 16.57 15.15
C VAL A 51 -4.26 15.82 16.19
N TYR A 52 -2.95 16.09 16.23
CA TYR A 52 -2.03 15.67 17.28
C TYR A 52 -1.64 16.83 18.20
N LYS A 53 -0.89 16.50 19.26
CA LYS A 53 -0.64 17.41 20.37
C LYS A 53 0.10 18.69 19.99
N GLN A 54 1.00 18.64 19.00
CA GLN A 54 1.72 19.83 18.52
C GLN A 54 0.97 20.55 17.39
N GLY A 55 -0.29 20.19 17.15
CA GLY A 55 -1.14 20.80 16.14
C GLY A 55 -1.00 20.18 14.75
N GLU A 56 -0.25 19.09 14.60
CA GLU A 56 -0.10 18.39 13.33
C GLU A 56 -1.46 17.81 12.88
N PRO A 57 -1.79 17.87 11.59
CA PRO A 57 -3.08 17.40 11.10
C PRO A 57 -3.18 15.86 11.11
N GLY A 58 -4.37 15.37 11.47
CA GLY A 58 -4.77 13.97 11.34
C GLY A 58 -5.15 13.60 9.90
N SER A 59 -5.31 12.29 9.62
CA SER A 59 -5.75 11.79 8.30
C SER A 59 -7.01 12.47 7.75
N PRO A 60 -8.06 12.79 8.53
CA PRO A 60 -9.26 13.42 7.96
C PRO A 60 -9.00 14.84 7.45
N VAL A 61 -8.16 15.59 8.17
CA VAL A 61 -7.80 16.97 7.81
C VAL A 61 -6.91 16.97 6.57
N ILE A 62 -5.91 16.07 6.53
CA ILE A 62 -5.05 15.87 5.37
C ILE A 62 -5.86 15.52 4.13
N ALA A 63 -6.75 14.54 4.24
CA ALA A 63 -7.61 14.12 3.13
C ALA A 63 -8.49 15.28 2.65
N TYR A 64 -9.11 16.03 3.57
CA TYR A 64 -9.94 17.19 3.22
C TYR A 64 -9.15 18.26 2.47
N GLU A 65 -7.93 18.60 2.90
CA GLU A 65 -7.09 19.59 2.23
C GLU A 65 -6.74 19.17 0.80
N VAL A 66 -6.35 17.90 0.60
CA VAL A 66 -6.07 17.34 -0.74
C VAL A 66 -7.32 17.40 -1.63
N PHE A 67 -8.49 17.05 -1.10
CA PHE A 67 -9.74 17.07 -1.87
C PHE A 67 -10.19 18.49 -2.20
N ALA A 68 -10.04 19.43 -1.27
CA ALA A 68 -10.33 20.84 -1.50
C ALA A 68 -9.45 21.39 -2.63
N GLU A 69 -8.16 21.09 -2.63
CA GLU A 69 -7.26 21.48 -3.73
C GLU A 69 -7.67 20.86 -5.07
N ALA A 70 -7.98 19.55 -5.09
CA ALA A 70 -8.42 18.88 -6.31
C ALA A 70 -9.69 19.53 -6.89
N LEU A 71 -10.66 19.89 -6.03
CA LEU A 71 -11.92 20.50 -6.45
C LEU A 71 -11.78 21.94 -6.96
N GLN A 72 -10.65 22.62 -6.73
CA GLN A 72 -10.36 23.89 -7.41
C GLN A 72 -10.18 23.68 -8.92
N ARG A 73 -9.67 22.50 -9.32
CA ARG A 73 -9.41 22.16 -10.73
C ARG A 73 -10.57 21.39 -11.36
N PHE A 74 -11.31 20.63 -10.56
CA PHE A 74 -12.39 19.76 -11.03
C PHE A 74 -13.73 20.17 -10.40
N PRO A 75 -14.72 20.64 -11.18
CA PRO A 75 -16.02 21.07 -10.66
C PRO A 75 -16.95 19.89 -10.34
N LYS A 76 -16.48 19.01 -9.44
CA LYS A 76 -17.09 17.74 -9.07
C LYS A 76 -17.43 17.72 -7.58
N ARG A 77 -17.77 16.55 -7.03
CA ARG A 77 -18.16 16.41 -5.62
C ARG A 77 -17.41 15.28 -4.94
N MET A 78 -17.23 15.45 -3.63
CA MET A 78 -16.58 14.50 -2.74
C MET A 78 -17.53 14.15 -1.60
N ARG A 79 -17.48 12.90 -1.17
CA ARG A 79 -18.14 12.43 0.06
C ARG A 79 -17.06 11.92 1.01
N VAL A 80 -17.07 12.39 2.25
CA VAL A 80 -16.10 12.04 3.29
C VAL A 80 -16.87 11.49 4.48
N ILE A 81 -16.61 10.24 4.85
CA ILE A 81 -17.28 9.53 5.96
C ILE A 81 -16.23 9.18 7.01
N LEU A 82 -16.40 9.66 8.23
CA LEU A 82 -15.42 9.54 9.30
C LEU A 82 -16.06 8.86 10.50
N MET A 83 -15.56 7.68 10.86
CA MET A 83 -15.98 6.94 12.05
C MET A 83 -14.98 7.14 13.19
N GLU A 84 -15.47 7.39 14.40
CA GLU A 84 -14.63 7.44 15.61
C GLU A 84 -15.44 7.00 16.83
N GLU A 85 -14.86 6.11 17.63
CA GLU A 85 -15.50 5.51 18.79
C GLU A 85 -15.44 6.43 20.02
N ASP A 86 -14.35 7.18 20.21
CA ASP A 86 -14.21 8.03 21.39
C ASP A 86 -14.93 9.38 21.19
N SER A 87 -16.03 9.58 21.93
CA SER A 87 -16.81 10.83 21.92
C SER A 87 -15.98 12.12 22.13
N ARG A 88 -14.85 12.06 22.85
CA ARG A 88 -13.97 13.21 23.06
C ARG A 88 -13.18 13.53 21.79
N ARG A 89 -12.72 12.50 21.08
CA ARG A 89 -12.05 12.63 19.78
C ARG A 89 -13.03 13.11 18.72
N VAL A 90 -14.28 12.61 18.71
CA VAL A 90 -15.34 13.11 17.81
C VAL A 90 -15.55 14.62 17.96
N LYS A 91 -15.64 15.12 19.20
CA LYS A 91 -15.80 16.56 19.46
C LYS A 91 -14.63 17.39 18.91
N GLU A 92 -13.41 16.92 19.12
CA GLU A 92 -12.22 17.60 18.58
C GLU A 92 -12.16 17.51 17.06
N LEU A 93 -12.47 16.34 16.48
CA LEU A 93 -12.54 16.14 15.03
C LEU A 93 -13.55 17.10 14.38
N GLN A 94 -14.75 17.25 14.95
CA GLN A 94 -15.74 18.21 14.47
C GLN A 94 -15.18 19.65 14.46
N ARG A 95 -14.50 20.05 15.53
CA ARG A 95 -13.88 21.38 15.63
C ARG A 95 -12.79 21.58 14.58
N ARG A 96 -11.96 20.56 14.33
CA ARG A 96 -10.89 20.60 13.33
C ARG A 96 -11.44 20.62 11.91
N MET A 97 -12.49 19.84 11.64
CA MET A 97 -13.17 19.85 10.35
C MET A 97 -13.85 21.19 10.08
N GLU A 98 -14.45 21.83 11.09
CA GLU A 98 -14.99 23.19 10.92
C GLU A 98 -13.90 24.21 10.61
N LEU A 99 -12.77 24.15 11.32
CA LEU A 99 -11.63 25.06 11.10
C LEU A 99 -11.00 24.91 9.71
N VAL A 100 -10.82 23.69 9.21
CA VAL A 100 -10.26 23.48 7.86
C VAL A 100 -11.27 23.88 6.78
N ARG A 101 -12.58 23.69 7.02
CA ARG A 101 -13.64 24.14 6.12
C ARG A 101 -13.72 25.66 6.05
N SER A 102 -13.55 26.37 7.16
CA SER A 102 -13.62 27.85 7.20
C SER A 102 -12.49 28.53 6.43
N ARG A 103 -11.44 27.80 6.04
CA ARG A 103 -10.34 28.28 5.19
C ARG A 103 -10.64 28.15 3.69
N GLN A 104 -11.72 27.48 3.32
CA GLN A 104 -12.12 27.24 1.94
C GLN A 104 -13.28 28.14 1.52
N THR A 105 -13.50 28.28 0.21
CA THR A 105 -14.64 29.02 -0.32
C THR A 105 -15.95 28.27 -0.11
N ASP A 106 -17.07 28.99 -0.07
CA ASP A 106 -18.42 28.41 0.05
C ASP A 106 -18.73 27.38 -1.05
N ASP A 107 -18.18 27.58 -2.25
CA ASP A 107 -18.37 26.64 -3.36
C ASP A 107 -17.64 25.31 -3.10
N ILE A 108 -16.39 25.36 -2.62
CA ILE A 108 -15.63 24.14 -2.27
C ILE A 108 -16.29 23.42 -1.10
N THR A 109 -16.69 24.13 -0.04
CA THR A 109 -17.30 23.50 1.13
C THR A 109 -18.63 22.82 0.82
N LYS A 110 -19.42 23.34 -0.13
CA LYS A 110 -20.67 22.70 -0.62
C LYS A 110 -20.41 21.44 -1.46
N ARG A 111 -19.24 21.32 -2.07
CA ARG A 111 -18.87 20.17 -2.92
C ARG A 111 -18.24 19.03 -2.12
N ILE A 112 -17.80 19.26 -0.89
CA ILE A 112 -17.29 18.22 0.03
C ILE A 112 -18.32 17.95 1.12
N ALA A 113 -19.08 16.88 0.97
CA ALA A 113 -20.00 16.43 1.99
C ALA A 113 -19.25 15.61 3.06
N VAL A 114 -19.03 16.20 4.24
CA VAL A 114 -18.40 15.55 5.39
C VAL A 114 -19.46 15.02 6.36
N ASP A 115 -19.38 13.74 6.70
CA ASP A 115 -20.20 13.08 7.72
C ASP A 115 -19.30 12.45 8.79
N ILE A 116 -19.44 12.90 10.03
CA ILE A 116 -18.70 12.40 11.20
C ILE A 116 -19.68 11.63 12.07
N ARG A 117 -19.37 10.35 12.37
CA ARG A 117 -20.22 9.49 13.20
C ARG A 117 -19.47 8.98 14.41
N HIS A 118 -20.13 9.10 15.56
CA HIS A 118 -19.68 8.54 16.83
C HIS A 118 -20.15 7.08 16.97
N GLY A 119 -19.22 6.19 17.29
CA GLY A 119 -19.48 4.79 17.60
C GLY A 119 -18.54 3.84 16.85
N ASP A 120 -18.73 2.55 17.10
CA ASP A 120 -17.95 1.50 16.43
C ASP A 120 -18.11 1.58 14.91
N PHE A 121 -17.01 1.37 14.19
CA PHE A 121 -16.94 1.50 12.74
C PHE A 121 -17.65 0.34 12.05
N HIS A 122 -17.69 -0.86 12.64
CA HIS A 122 -18.38 -2.02 12.08
C HIS A 122 -19.59 -2.39 12.95
N PRO A 123 -20.81 -2.58 12.41
CA PRO A 123 -21.19 -2.55 10.98
C PRO A 123 -21.58 -1.14 10.47
N ALA A 124 -21.45 -0.10 11.29
CA ALA A 124 -22.03 1.22 11.01
C ALA A 124 -21.49 1.89 9.73
N LEU A 125 -20.20 1.72 9.43
CA LEU A 125 -19.56 2.22 8.21
C LEU A 125 -20.21 1.61 6.96
N LEU A 126 -20.36 0.27 6.93
CA LEU A 126 -20.99 -0.41 5.79
C LEU A 126 -22.45 0.02 5.61
N GLN A 127 -23.21 0.13 6.70
CA GLN A 127 -24.59 0.61 6.64
C GLN A 127 -24.64 2.03 6.06
N LYS A 128 -23.72 2.91 6.46
CA LYS A 128 -23.64 4.26 5.93
C LYS A 128 -23.27 4.27 4.44
N LEU A 129 -22.24 3.52 4.04
CA LEU A 129 -21.80 3.42 2.64
C LEU A 129 -22.89 2.87 1.73
N ARG A 130 -23.66 1.88 2.19
CA ARG A 130 -24.87 1.38 1.49
C ARG A 130 -25.94 2.44 1.38
N GLY A 131 -26.28 3.10 2.49
CA GLY A 131 -27.35 4.10 2.54
C GLY A 131 -27.13 5.29 1.61
N ILE A 132 -25.87 5.68 1.36
CA ILE A 132 -25.53 6.77 0.41
C ILE A 132 -25.23 6.27 -1.00
N GLY A 133 -25.29 4.96 -1.24
CA GLY A 133 -24.94 4.33 -2.51
C GLY A 133 -23.51 4.60 -2.94
N ALA A 134 -22.55 4.51 -1.99
CA ALA A 134 -21.12 4.63 -2.24
C ALA A 134 -20.48 3.28 -2.64
N LEU A 135 -21.05 2.17 -2.18
CA LEU A 135 -20.62 0.84 -2.63
C LEU A 135 -20.85 0.68 -4.14
N GLY A 136 -19.86 0.12 -4.85
CA GLY A 136 -19.89 0.01 -6.32
C GLY A 136 -19.56 1.30 -7.07
N LYS A 137 -19.21 2.38 -6.37
CA LYS A 137 -18.62 3.61 -6.93
C LYS A 137 -17.20 3.76 -6.41
N PRO A 138 -16.38 4.66 -7.00
CA PRO A 138 -15.04 4.85 -6.50
C PRO A 138 -15.01 5.31 -5.06
N LEU A 139 -14.36 4.46 -4.27
CA LEU A 139 -14.33 4.52 -2.82
C LEU A 139 -12.94 4.15 -2.36
N PHE A 140 -12.28 5.04 -1.62
CA PHE A 140 -11.08 4.69 -0.86
C PHE A 140 -11.43 4.61 0.62
N VAL A 141 -11.11 3.48 1.26
CA VAL A 141 -11.37 3.25 2.70
C VAL A 141 -10.05 3.09 3.44
N LEU A 142 -9.79 3.99 4.38
CA LEU A 142 -8.68 3.90 5.33
C LEU A 142 -9.13 3.19 6.60
N LEU A 143 -8.48 2.08 6.93
CA LEU A 143 -8.73 1.24 8.09
C LEU A 143 -7.46 1.22 8.96
N ASP A 144 -7.17 2.37 9.57
CA ASP A 144 -5.95 2.60 10.37
C ASP A 144 -6.22 2.46 11.87
N SER A 145 -6.40 1.22 12.34
CA SER A 145 -6.60 0.96 13.77
C SER A 145 -5.30 1.13 14.58
N PHE A 146 -5.39 1.03 15.91
CA PHE A 146 -4.23 1.11 16.81
C PHE A 146 -3.31 -0.12 16.79
N GLY A 147 -3.59 -1.12 15.96
CA GLY A 147 -2.77 -2.31 15.79
C GLY A 147 -3.26 -3.50 16.61
N GLY A 148 -4.10 -4.30 15.97
CA GLY A 148 -4.70 -5.54 16.45
C GLY A 148 -5.51 -6.21 15.32
N PRO A 149 -6.14 -7.38 15.56
CA PRO A 149 -7.08 -7.99 14.62
C PRO A 149 -8.43 -7.25 14.61
N ASP A 150 -8.40 -5.92 14.48
CA ASP A 150 -9.57 -5.07 14.72
C ASP A 150 -10.48 -4.96 13.49
N ILE A 151 -9.97 -5.34 12.31
CA ILE A 151 -10.67 -5.22 11.05
C ILE A 151 -11.28 -6.58 10.68
N PRO A 152 -12.61 -6.75 10.79
CA PRO A 152 -13.24 -8.04 10.51
C PRO A 152 -13.21 -8.35 9.01
N PHE A 153 -12.97 -9.62 8.68
CA PHE A 153 -12.98 -10.11 7.29
C PHE A 153 -14.30 -9.82 6.58
N SER A 154 -15.43 -9.86 7.30
CA SER A 154 -16.75 -9.53 6.75
C SER A 154 -16.80 -8.12 6.17
N LEU A 155 -16.12 -7.14 6.78
CA LEU A 155 -15.99 -5.79 6.22
C LEU A 155 -15.19 -5.82 4.92
N LEU A 156 -14.02 -6.44 4.94
CA LEU A 156 -13.14 -6.53 3.77
C LEU A 156 -13.84 -7.22 2.61
N GLN A 157 -14.58 -8.31 2.87
CA GLN A 157 -15.33 -9.06 1.87
C GLN A 157 -16.43 -8.22 1.21
N GLU A 158 -17.16 -7.41 1.98
CA GLU A 158 -18.16 -6.50 1.42
C GLU A 158 -17.53 -5.40 0.55
N LEU A 159 -16.40 -4.85 0.98
CA LEU A 159 -15.68 -3.83 0.21
C LEU A 159 -15.06 -4.41 -1.06
N GLY A 160 -14.43 -5.58 -0.97
CA GLY A 160 -13.72 -6.27 -2.05
C GLY A 160 -14.62 -6.87 -3.12
N ARG A 161 -15.95 -6.93 -2.91
CA ARG A 161 -16.92 -7.25 -3.99
C ARG A 161 -17.00 -6.18 -5.08
N HIS A 162 -16.48 -4.99 -4.83
CA HIS A 162 -16.61 -3.85 -5.74
C HIS A 162 -15.25 -3.48 -6.34
N PRO A 163 -15.04 -3.63 -7.65
CA PRO A 163 -13.75 -3.33 -8.28
C PRO A 163 -13.28 -1.89 -8.08
N SER A 164 -14.22 -0.96 -7.94
CA SER A 164 -13.97 0.46 -7.72
C SER A 164 -13.55 0.82 -6.29
N THR A 165 -13.50 -0.15 -5.38
CA THR A 165 -13.13 0.07 -3.99
C THR A 165 -11.66 -0.25 -3.78
N GLU A 166 -10.99 0.63 -3.05
CA GLU A 166 -9.61 0.46 -2.61
C GLU A 166 -9.56 0.59 -1.09
N VAL A 167 -8.68 -0.20 -0.47
CA VAL A 167 -8.52 -0.19 0.99
C VAL A 167 -7.07 -0.01 1.36
N MET A 168 -6.81 0.74 2.43
CA MET A 168 -5.53 0.75 3.12
C MET A 168 -5.76 0.31 4.56
N VAL A 169 -5.09 -0.76 4.98
CA VAL A 169 -5.29 -1.37 6.29
C VAL A 169 -4.00 -1.34 7.08
N THR A 170 -4.07 -0.90 8.33
CA THR A 170 -2.97 -1.02 9.27
C THR A 170 -3.05 -2.35 10.00
N PHE A 171 -1.99 -3.14 9.96
CA PHE A 171 -1.89 -4.45 10.57
C PHE A 171 -0.65 -4.57 11.45
N GLU A 172 -0.86 -4.76 12.76
CA GLU A 172 0.21 -4.96 13.73
C GLU A 172 0.18 -6.40 14.27
N PRO A 173 1.19 -7.25 13.96
CA PRO A 173 1.14 -8.67 14.28
C PRO A 173 1.41 -9.00 15.76
N SER A 174 2.00 -8.08 16.55
CA SER A 174 2.51 -8.43 17.88
C SER A 174 1.42 -8.84 18.86
N PHE A 175 0.19 -8.33 18.71
CA PHE A 175 -0.93 -8.76 19.54
C PHE A 175 -1.19 -10.27 19.39
N LEU A 176 -1.28 -10.75 18.14
CA LEU A 176 -1.57 -12.14 17.84
C LEU A 176 -0.43 -13.07 18.26
N THR A 177 0.82 -12.67 18.05
CA THR A 177 1.97 -13.51 18.43
C THR A 177 2.19 -13.63 19.93
N ARG A 178 1.80 -12.60 20.70
CA ARG A 178 2.03 -12.56 22.16
C ARG A 178 0.88 -13.16 22.96
N PHE A 179 -0.37 -12.94 22.52
CA PHE A 179 -1.53 -13.19 23.37
C PHE A 179 -2.46 -14.29 22.84
N ALA A 180 -2.52 -14.50 21.52
CA ALA A 180 -3.53 -15.40 20.97
C ALA A 180 -3.24 -16.89 21.23
N GLU A 181 -1.99 -17.30 21.44
CA GLU A 181 -1.69 -18.71 21.74
C GLU A 181 -2.28 -19.16 23.08
N LYS A 182 -2.43 -18.25 24.06
CA LYS A 182 -2.83 -18.59 25.44
C LYS A 182 -4.26 -18.18 25.80
N HIS A 183 -4.96 -17.48 24.92
CA HIS A 183 -6.29 -16.93 25.20
C HIS A 183 -7.23 -17.15 24.01
N ASP A 184 -8.23 -18.01 24.20
CA ASP A 184 -9.20 -18.37 23.16
C ASP A 184 -9.98 -17.16 22.62
N GLY A 185 -10.32 -16.19 23.47
CA GLY A 185 -10.96 -14.95 23.04
C GLY A 185 -10.10 -14.13 22.06
N HIS A 186 -8.78 -14.14 22.23
CA HIS A 186 -7.87 -13.47 21.29
C HIS A 186 -7.68 -14.25 19.99
N ARG A 187 -7.84 -15.59 20.03
CA ARG A 187 -7.92 -16.39 18.81
C ARG A 187 -9.20 -16.09 18.05
N GLN A 188 -10.33 -15.97 18.73
CA GLN A 188 -11.59 -15.62 18.07
C GLN A 188 -11.50 -14.28 17.33
N LEU A 189 -10.89 -13.25 17.93
CA LEU A 189 -10.64 -11.98 17.23
C LEU A 189 -9.78 -12.17 15.97
N GLY A 190 -8.74 -13.02 16.05
CA GLY A 190 -7.97 -13.42 14.87
C GLY A 190 -8.83 -14.12 13.82
N ASP A 191 -9.63 -15.11 14.20
CA ASP A 191 -10.52 -15.84 13.28
C ASP A 191 -11.50 -14.89 12.57
N GLU A 192 -12.03 -13.89 13.28
CA GLU A 192 -12.91 -12.85 12.73
C GLU A 192 -12.17 -11.92 11.75
N ALA A 193 -10.93 -11.52 12.08
CA ALA A 193 -10.13 -10.63 11.23
C ALA A 193 -9.60 -11.30 9.95
N PHE A 194 -9.18 -12.56 10.05
CA PHE A 194 -8.66 -13.33 8.92
C PHE A 194 -9.74 -14.09 8.15
N GLY A 195 -10.94 -14.25 8.74
CA GLY A 195 -12.04 -15.03 8.15
C GLY A 195 -11.75 -16.53 8.06
N SER A 196 -10.72 -17.01 8.75
CA SER A 196 -10.25 -18.40 8.73
C SER A 196 -9.42 -18.69 9.98
N GLN A 197 -9.08 -19.95 10.20
CA GLN A 197 -8.17 -20.38 11.29
C GLN A 197 -6.73 -20.62 10.80
N GLU A 198 -6.44 -20.45 9.50
CA GLU A 198 -5.12 -20.73 8.91
C GLU A 198 -4.01 -19.86 9.52
N TRP A 199 -4.34 -18.64 9.94
CA TRP A 199 -3.41 -17.73 10.61
C TRP A 199 -2.88 -18.30 11.94
N GLN A 200 -3.60 -19.23 12.59
CA GLN A 200 -3.15 -19.89 13.82
C GLN A 200 -1.89 -20.76 13.59
N GLY A 201 -1.55 -21.06 12.33
CA GLY A 201 -0.27 -21.66 11.95
C GLY A 201 0.95 -20.85 12.42
N VAL A 202 0.77 -19.57 12.79
CA VAL A 202 1.81 -18.72 13.39
C VAL A 202 2.41 -19.32 14.66
N PHE A 203 1.65 -20.11 15.42
CA PHE A 203 2.14 -20.69 16.68
C PHE A 203 3.27 -21.69 16.46
N GLN A 204 3.29 -22.34 15.29
CA GLN A 204 4.33 -23.30 14.89
C GLN A 204 5.53 -22.65 14.19
N GLN A 205 5.47 -21.35 13.90
CA GLN A 205 6.58 -20.66 13.24
C GLN A 205 7.70 -20.32 14.22
N PRO A 206 8.98 -20.35 13.77
CA PRO A 206 10.08 -19.82 14.56
C PRO A 206 9.86 -18.33 14.87
N PRO A 207 10.36 -17.79 15.99
CA PRO A 207 10.13 -16.40 16.37
C PRO A 207 10.42 -15.37 15.27
N SER A 208 11.49 -15.57 14.50
CA SER A 208 11.86 -14.70 13.37
C SER A 208 10.90 -14.77 12.17
N GLY A 209 10.12 -15.84 12.04
CA GLY A 209 9.19 -16.06 10.93
C GLY A 209 7.74 -15.66 11.22
N LYS A 210 7.37 -15.43 12.49
CA LYS A 210 5.97 -15.20 12.90
C LYS A 210 5.33 -14.00 12.22
N PHE A 211 6.04 -12.86 12.15
CA PHE A 211 5.49 -11.62 11.56
C PHE A 211 5.33 -11.74 10.04
N THR A 212 6.33 -12.30 9.36
CA THR A 212 6.27 -12.60 7.93
C THR A 212 5.11 -13.54 7.61
N PHE A 213 4.93 -14.60 8.39
CA PHE A 213 3.81 -15.53 8.23
C PHE A 213 2.46 -14.82 8.35
N LEU A 214 2.24 -14.07 9.44
CA LEU A 214 0.99 -13.34 9.65
C LEU A 214 0.71 -12.30 8.56
N ARG A 215 1.74 -11.57 8.11
CA ARG A 215 1.64 -10.63 7.00
C ARG A 215 1.13 -11.32 5.74
N GLU A 216 1.72 -12.45 5.34
CA GLU A 216 1.27 -13.16 4.14
C GLU A 216 -0.14 -13.74 4.30
N GLN A 217 -0.49 -14.24 5.49
CA GLN A 217 -1.86 -14.67 5.80
C GLN A 217 -2.86 -13.52 5.66
N TYR A 218 -2.51 -12.33 6.13
CA TYR A 218 -3.39 -11.16 6.03
C TYR A 218 -3.49 -10.65 4.58
N ARG A 219 -2.40 -10.69 3.81
CA ARG A 219 -2.46 -10.43 2.36
C ARG A 219 -3.36 -11.41 1.63
N ASN A 220 -3.32 -12.70 1.98
CA ASN A 220 -4.23 -13.70 1.45
C ASN A 220 -5.67 -13.43 1.87
N THR A 221 -5.89 -12.94 3.09
CA THR A 221 -7.22 -12.49 3.56
C THR A 221 -7.79 -11.39 2.65
N LEU A 222 -7.00 -10.37 2.30
CA LEU A 222 -7.43 -9.34 1.33
C LEU A 222 -7.73 -9.92 -0.06
N ARG A 223 -6.93 -10.89 -0.53
CA ARG A 223 -7.21 -11.57 -1.81
C ARG A 223 -8.51 -12.34 -1.78
N HIS A 224 -8.75 -13.13 -0.73
CA HIS A 224 -10.01 -13.85 -0.52
C HIS A 224 -11.21 -12.92 -0.37
N ALA A 225 -11.01 -11.71 0.14
CA ALA A 225 -12.03 -10.67 0.20
C ALA A 225 -12.38 -10.08 -1.18
N GLY A 226 -11.52 -10.26 -2.20
CA GLY A 226 -11.74 -9.81 -3.57
C GLY A 226 -10.71 -8.79 -4.10
N PHE A 227 -9.71 -8.40 -3.29
CA PHE A 227 -8.66 -7.50 -3.75
C PHE A 227 -7.56 -8.27 -4.50
N THR A 228 -7.60 -8.24 -5.84
CA THR A 228 -6.68 -9.00 -6.70
C THR A 228 -5.23 -8.55 -6.57
N HIS A 229 -5.01 -7.29 -6.20
CA HIS A 229 -3.69 -6.71 -6.03
C HIS A 229 -3.49 -6.25 -4.60
N THR A 230 -2.39 -6.70 -3.99
CA THR A 230 -2.01 -6.27 -2.64
C THR A 230 -0.55 -5.83 -2.58
N LEU A 231 -0.32 -4.68 -1.97
CA LEU A 231 0.99 -4.14 -1.65
C LEU A 231 1.08 -3.96 -0.13
N TYR A 232 2.27 -4.10 0.46
CA TYR A 232 2.44 -3.79 1.87
C TYR A 232 3.69 -2.94 2.11
N PHE A 233 3.70 -2.23 3.24
CA PHE A 233 4.81 -1.43 3.72
C PHE A 233 5.17 -1.92 5.10
N GLU A 234 6.45 -2.19 5.36
CA GLU A 234 6.93 -2.49 6.70
C GLU A 234 7.44 -1.20 7.33
N MET A 235 6.87 -0.84 8.48
CA MET A 235 7.28 0.33 9.24
C MET A 235 7.91 -0.16 10.53
N VAL A 236 9.16 0.25 10.78
CA VAL A 236 9.92 -0.13 11.97
C VAL A 236 10.28 1.12 12.76
N ASP A 237 9.83 1.21 14.01
CA ASP A 237 10.13 2.38 14.86
C ASP A 237 11.52 2.24 15.49
N GLU A 238 11.96 3.29 16.20
CA GLU A 238 13.23 3.30 16.93
C GLU A 238 13.32 2.18 17.99
N GLY A 239 12.16 1.71 18.50
CA GLY A 239 12.06 0.61 19.44
C GLY A 239 12.00 -0.78 18.78
N GLY A 240 12.14 -0.87 17.46
CA GLY A 240 12.07 -2.11 16.70
C GLY A 240 10.64 -2.69 16.55
N ARG A 241 9.60 -1.92 16.86
CA ARG A 241 8.21 -2.37 16.66
C ARG A 241 7.89 -2.34 15.18
N VAL A 242 7.26 -3.41 14.72
CA VAL A 242 6.91 -3.62 13.33
C VAL A 242 5.41 -3.41 13.14
N LEU A 243 5.06 -2.64 12.13
CA LEU A 243 3.69 -2.40 11.68
C LEU A 243 3.65 -2.55 10.15
N TYR A 244 2.57 -3.14 9.65
CA TYR A 244 2.32 -3.27 8.22
C TYR A 244 1.21 -2.33 7.78
N LEU A 245 1.44 -1.53 6.73
CA LEU A 245 0.36 -0.94 5.95
C LEU A 245 0.10 -1.84 4.77
N ILE A 246 -1.13 -2.28 4.57
CA ILE A 246 -1.50 -3.22 3.50
C ILE A 246 -2.56 -2.56 2.63
N PHE A 247 -2.20 -2.32 1.38
CA PHE A 247 -3.08 -1.77 0.36
C PHE A 247 -3.74 -2.91 -0.42
N GLY A 248 -5.05 -2.81 -0.65
CA GLY A 248 -5.84 -3.71 -1.47
C GLY A 248 -6.58 -2.94 -2.56
N THR A 249 -6.46 -3.40 -3.81
CA THR A 249 -7.19 -2.85 -4.96
C THR A 249 -7.44 -3.94 -6.00
N GLN A 250 -8.38 -3.68 -6.92
CA GLN A 250 -8.54 -4.44 -8.16
C GLN A 250 -8.02 -3.67 -9.38
N HIS A 251 -7.56 -2.43 -9.20
CA HIS A 251 -7.13 -1.56 -10.28
C HIS A 251 -5.61 -1.43 -10.33
N GLU A 252 -5.02 -1.82 -11.47
CA GLU A 252 -3.58 -1.71 -11.71
C GLU A 252 -3.07 -0.27 -11.61
N LEU A 253 -3.88 0.70 -12.05
CA LEU A 253 -3.52 2.12 -11.92
C LEU A 253 -3.45 2.56 -10.47
N GLY A 254 -4.35 2.10 -9.61
CA GLY A 254 -4.31 2.36 -8.16
C GLY A 254 -3.05 1.77 -7.54
N LEU A 255 -2.72 0.52 -7.89
CA LEU A 255 -1.47 -0.14 -7.47
C LEU A 255 -0.23 0.64 -7.92
N GLU A 256 -0.20 1.10 -9.17
CA GLU A 256 0.89 1.91 -9.71
C GLU A 256 1.05 3.20 -8.93
N LYS A 257 -0.04 3.94 -8.67
CA LYS A 257 0.03 5.21 -7.94
C LYS A 257 0.37 5.02 -6.47
N MET A 258 -0.05 3.91 -5.85
CA MET A 258 0.36 3.57 -4.50
C MET A 258 1.87 3.31 -4.43
N LYS A 259 2.44 2.58 -5.40
CA LYS A 259 3.89 2.42 -5.51
C LYS A 259 4.59 3.76 -5.75
N ASP A 260 4.06 4.60 -6.63
CA ASP A 260 4.65 5.93 -6.85
C ASP A 260 4.66 6.78 -5.58
N ALA A 261 3.60 6.70 -4.77
CA ALA A 261 3.52 7.37 -3.48
C ALA A 261 4.55 6.80 -2.49
N MET A 262 4.66 5.47 -2.40
CA MET A 262 5.63 4.75 -1.57
C MET A 262 7.06 5.21 -1.81
N TRP A 263 7.48 5.23 -3.07
CA TRP A 263 8.86 5.55 -3.48
C TRP A 263 9.24 7.02 -3.21
N LYS A 264 8.29 7.85 -2.77
CA LYS A 264 8.49 9.26 -2.41
C LYS A 264 8.37 9.52 -0.90
N VAL A 265 8.03 8.50 -0.10
CA VAL A 265 8.01 8.64 1.36
C VAL A 265 9.45 8.79 1.84
N ASP A 266 9.67 9.66 2.82
CA ASP A 266 10.99 9.93 3.36
C ASP A 266 11.55 8.67 4.06
N PRO A 267 12.74 8.18 3.68
CA PRO A 267 13.38 7.03 4.34
C PRO A 267 13.65 7.24 5.83
N SER A 268 13.75 8.49 6.30
CA SER A 268 13.99 8.83 7.70
C SER A 268 12.89 8.35 8.65
N TYR A 269 11.71 8.00 8.14
CA TYR A 269 10.62 7.47 8.95
C TYR A 269 10.72 5.96 9.27
N GLY A 270 11.85 5.31 8.97
CA GLY A 270 12.04 3.89 9.29
C GLY A 270 11.17 2.95 8.43
N VAL A 271 10.71 3.43 7.27
CA VAL A 271 10.00 2.62 6.29
C VAL A 271 10.99 1.70 5.61
N ARG A 272 10.75 0.40 5.70
CA ARG A 272 11.56 -0.64 5.07
C ARG A 272 10.71 -1.39 4.08
N TYR A 273 11.35 -1.76 2.98
CA TYR A 273 10.69 -2.52 1.96
C TYR A 273 11.44 -3.84 1.74
N ARG A 274 10.71 -4.93 1.59
CA ARG A 274 11.25 -6.23 1.19
C ARG A 274 10.38 -6.83 0.11
N ASP A 275 10.96 -7.14 -1.04
CA ASP A 275 10.23 -7.79 -2.11
C ASP A 275 10.02 -9.27 -1.76
N PRO A 276 8.78 -9.77 -1.65
CA PRO A 276 8.55 -11.20 -1.37
C PRO A 276 9.06 -12.10 -2.50
N ARG A 277 9.26 -11.58 -3.71
CA ARG A 277 9.84 -12.30 -4.84
C ARG A 277 11.37 -12.31 -4.85
N ASP A 278 12.04 -11.46 -4.07
CA ASP A 278 13.50 -11.53 -3.97
C ASP A 278 13.89 -12.75 -3.12
N THR A 279 14.51 -13.75 -3.74
CA THR A 279 14.95 -14.98 -3.07
C THR A 279 15.99 -14.71 -1.97
N GLN A 280 16.75 -13.62 -2.10
CA GLN A 280 17.71 -13.18 -1.08
C GLN A 280 17.06 -12.34 0.03
N GLN A 281 15.79 -11.97 -0.15
CA GLN A 281 15.00 -11.17 0.77
C GLN A 281 15.76 -9.92 1.24
N GLN A 282 16.46 -9.26 0.32
CA GLN A 282 17.26 -8.07 0.60
C GLN A 282 16.32 -6.92 1.00
N MET A 283 16.74 -6.15 2.03
CA MET A 283 16.02 -4.92 2.36
C MET A 283 16.30 -3.87 1.29
N LEU A 284 15.25 -3.18 0.86
CA LEU A 284 15.36 -2.05 -0.04
C LEU A 284 15.40 -0.78 0.78
N ASP A 285 16.52 -0.08 0.69
CA ASP A 285 16.58 1.32 1.09
C ASP A 285 15.89 2.14 0.00
N LEU A 286 14.88 2.93 0.40
CA LEU A 286 14.14 3.82 -0.50
C LEU A 286 14.97 5.08 -0.80
N VAL A 287 16.22 4.91 -1.25
CA VAL A 287 17.09 6.01 -1.69
C VAL A 287 16.74 6.48 -3.11
N PHE A 288 17.19 7.69 -3.46
CA PHE A 288 16.90 8.33 -4.75
C PHE A 288 17.31 7.46 -5.97
N GLU A 289 18.41 6.72 -5.84
CA GLU A 289 18.83 5.67 -6.78
C GLU A 289 18.87 4.31 -6.09
N PRO A 290 17.79 3.52 -6.14
CA PRO A 290 17.76 2.23 -5.48
C PRO A 290 18.70 1.23 -6.14
N ASP A 291 19.31 0.36 -5.34
CA ASP A 291 19.97 -0.83 -5.85
C ASP A 291 18.93 -1.70 -6.58
N THR A 292 19.07 -1.80 -7.89
CA THR A 292 18.19 -2.63 -8.73
C THR A 292 18.64 -4.08 -8.80
N ALA A 293 19.71 -4.49 -8.08
CA ALA A 293 20.17 -5.87 -8.08
C ALA A 293 19.06 -6.89 -7.74
N PRO A 294 18.19 -6.66 -6.75
CA PRO A 294 17.10 -7.60 -6.49
C PRO A 294 16.08 -7.62 -7.64
N LEU A 295 15.73 -6.47 -8.21
CA LEU A 295 14.86 -6.43 -9.39
C LEU A 295 15.46 -7.19 -10.58
N ARG A 296 16.77 -7.05 -10.82
CA ARG A 296 17.46 -7.77 -11.90
C ARG A 296 17.39 -9.28 -11.71
N ARG A 297 17.59 -9.79 -10.49
CA ARG A 297 17.42 -11.22 -10.16
C ARG A 297 15.99 -11.69 -10.44
N ILE A 298 15.01 -10.96 -9.91
CA ILE A 298 13.59 -11.28 -10.09
C ILE A 298 13.19 -11.31 -11.57
N LEU A 299 13.63 -10.32 -12.35
CA LEU A 299 13.34 -10.27 -13.78
C LEU A 299 14.05 -11.38 -14.55
N HIS A 300 15.30 -11.68 -14.21
CA HIS A 300 16.04 -12.77 -14.83
C HIS A 300 15.32 -14.12 -14.61
N ASP A 301 14.90 -14.40 -13.39
CA ASP A 301 14.16 -15.62 -13.05
C ASP A 301 12.84 -15.69 -13.83
N PHE A 302 12.07 -14.60 -13.88
CA PHE A 302 10.82 -14.55 -14.65
C PHE A 302 11.01 -14.68 -16.18
N ILE A 303 12.11 -14.17 -16.72
CA ILE A 303 12.46 -14.37 -18.14
C ILE A 303 12.81 -15.84 -18.40
N SER A 304 13.49 -16.50 -17.45
CA SER A 304 13.94 -17.89 -17.57
C SER A 304 12.81 -18.92 -17.62
N GLU A 305 11.62 -18.56 -17.12
CA GLU A 305 10.43 -19.40 -17.15
C GLU A 305 9.91 -19.69 -18.57
N THR A 306 10.32 -18.91 -19.58
CA THR A 306 9.84 -19.04 -20.96
C THR A 306 11.00 -19.06 -21.96
N PRO A 307 11.14 -20.10 -22.79
CA PRO A 307 12.21 -20.19 -23.79
C PRO A 307 12.23 -19.02 -24.79
N ASP A 308 11.06 -18.52 -25.18
CA ASP A 308 10.91 -17.40 -26.11
C ASP A 308 11.16 -16.03 -25.47
N GLY A 309 11.52 -16.00 -24.19
CA GLY A 309 11.69 -14.77 -23.42
C GLY A 309 10.39 -13.99 -23.23
N ARG A 310 10.52 -12.75 -22.77
CA ARG A 310 9.41 -11.86 -22.40
C ARG A 310 9.54 -10.51 -23.07
N THR A 311 8.42 -9.88 -23.38
CA THR A 311 8.37 -8.51 -23.89
C THR A 311 8.50 -7.48 -22.78
N ILE A 312 8.97 -6.27 -23.09
CA ILE A 312 9.05 -5.17 -22.12
C ILE A 312 7.69 -4.87 -21.44
N PRO A 313 6.54 -4.85 -22.14
CA PRO A 313 5.24 -4.73 -21.49
C PRO A 313 4.94 -5.85 -20.48
N GLU A 314 5.30 -7.10 -20.79
CA GLU A 314 5.13 -8.22 -19.85
C GLU A 314 6.01 -8.05 -18.61
N LEU A 315 7.28 -7.66 -18.79
CA LEU A 315 8.19 -7.39 -17.67
C LEU A 315 7.71 -6.22 -16.80
N LYS A 316 7.19 -5.16 -17.42
CA LYS A 316 6.58 -4.02 -16.73
C LYS A 316 5.34 -4.41 -15.95
N ARG A 317 4.46 -5.20 -16.56
CA ARG A 317 3.25 -5.71 -15.90
C ARG A 317 3.62 -6.63 -14.74
N TYR A 318 4.54 -7.57 -14.93
CA TYR A 318 5.03 -8.45 -13.87
C TYR A 318 5.65 -7.65 -12.72
N THR A 319 6.49 -6.65 -13.04
CA THR A 319 7.06 -5.74 -12.04
C THR A 319 5.97 -4.98 -11.28
N LEU A 320 4.92 -4.53 -11.97
CA LEU A 320 3.81 -3.84 -11.33
C LEU A 320 3.04 -4.76 -10.36
N LEU A 321 2.75 -5.99 -10.77
CA LEU A 321 1.82 -6.87 -10.05
C LEU A 321 2.50 -7.73 -8.98
N GLU A 322 3.72 -8.19 -9.24
CA GLU A 322 4.36 -9.24 -8.46
C GLU A 322 5.51 -8.74 -7.60
N THR A 323 6.07 -7.58 -7.96
CA THR A 323 7.21 -7.00 -7.27
C THR A 323 6.81 -5.67 -6.67
N VAL A 324 7.78 -4.93 -6.17
CA VAL A 324 7.56 -3.76 -5.32
C VAL A 324 8.18 -2.51 -5.94
N TYR A 325 8.93 -2.78 -6.99
CA TYR A 325 9.48 -1.86 -7.94
C TYR A 325 8.39 -1.30 -8.86
N ARG A 326 8.77 -0.20 -9.51
CA ARG A 326 7.95 0.52 -10.48
C ARG A 326 8.25 0.04 -11.89
N PRO A 327 7.27 0.00 -12.79
CA PRO A 327 7.48 -0.29 -14.22
C PRO A 327 8.55 0.57 -14.89
N ALA A 328 8.77 1.79 -14.39
CA ALA A 328 9.81 2.69 -14.88
C ALA A 328 11.25 2.13 -14.70
N GLN A 329 11.47 1.26 -13.72
CA GLN A 329 12.78 0.69 -13.39
C GLN A 329 13.17 -0.50 -14.30
N VAL A 330 12.20 -1.08 -15.02
CA VAL A 330 12.42 -2.27 -15.86
C VAL A 330 13.42 -2.02 -16.98
N ILE A 331 13.34 -0.85 -17.64
CA ILE A 331 14.22 -0.56 -18.79
C ILE A 331 15.69 -0.54 -18.38
N GLU A 332 15.98 0.09 -17.23
CA GLU A 332 17.33 0.14 -16.69
C GLU A 332 17.80 -1.23 -16.19
N ALA A 333 16.95 -1.96 -15.48
CA ALA A 333 17.27 -3.32 -15.02
C ALA A 333 17.59 -4.27 -16.19
N VAL A 334 16.82 -4.22 -17.28
CA VAL A 334 17.08 -5.01 -18.50
C VAL A 334 18.37 -4.56 -19.19
N ARG A 335 18.66 -3.25 -19.24
CA ARG A 335 19.90 -2.73 -19.80
C ARG A 335 21.12 -3.31 -19.07
N GLN A 336 21.09 -3.28 -17.74
CA GLN A 336 22.15 -3.81 -16.89
C GLN A 336 22.29 -5.34 -17.01
N LEU A 337 21.18 -6.08 -17.06
CA LEU A 337 21.20 -7.53 -17.31
C LEU A 337 21.85 -7.86 -18.66
N ARG A 338 21.58 -7.06 -19.69
CA ARG A 338 22.18 -7.24 -21.02
C ARG A 338 23.67 -6.90 -21.03
N GLU A 339 24.08 -5.83 -20.35
CA GLU A 339 25.49 -5.45 -20.20
C GLU A 339 26.30 -6.50 -19.43
N ALA A 340 25.67 -7.15 -18.45
CA ALA A 340 26.23 -8.31 -17.75
C ALA A 340 26.22 -9.61 -18.58
N GLY A 341 25.67 -9.60 -19.80
CA GLY A 341 25.58 -10.77 -20.66
C GLY A 341 24.56 -11.82 -20.22
N ALA A 342 23.68 -11.51 -19.26
CA ALA A 342 22.68 -12.45 -18.75
C ALA A 342 21.47 -12.59 -19.69
N VAL A 343 21.16 -11.53 -20.44
CA VAL A 343 20.02 -11.50 -21.39
C VAL A 343 20.42 -10.87 -22.72
N THR A 344 19.65 -11.18 -23.77
CA THR A 344 19.69 -10.52 -25.06
C THR A 344 18.39 -9.76 -25.32
N THR A 345 18.41 -8.78 -26.23
CA THR A 345 17.24 -7.95 -26.56
C THR A 345 17.06 -7.81 -28.06
N GLU A 346 15.85 -8.02 -28.55
CA GLU A 346 15.50 -7.82 -29.95
C GLU A 346 14.24 -6.94 -30.09
N PRO A 347 14.34 -5.76 -30.75
CA PRO A 347 15.55 -5.10 -31.25
C PRO A 347 16.48 -4.63 -30.13
N ARG A 348 17.73 -4.25 -30.48
CA ARG A 348 18.73 -3.74 -29.49
C ARG A 348 18.26 -2.48 -28.75
N ALA A 349 17.48 -1.61 -29.39
CA ALA A 349 16.85 -0.50 -28.69
C ALA A 349 15.74 -1.03 -27.78
N ILE A 350 15.82 -0.74 -26.48
CA ILE A 350 14.84 -1.24 -25.49
C ILE A 350 13.61 -0.32 -25.50
N ASN A 351 12.50 -0.81 -26.03
CA ASN A 351 11.21 -0.13 -26.11
C ASN A 351 10.06 -1.13 -25.92
N ALA A 352 8.81 -0.68 -26.08
CA ALA A 352 7.63 -1.52 -25.85
C ALA A 352 7.51 -2.74 -26.79
N LYS A 353 8.20 -2.75 -27.94
CA LYS A 353 8.22 -3.86 -28.89
C LYS A 353 9.37 -4.83 -28.65
N THR A 354 10.26 -4.53 -27.70
CA THR A 354 11.45 -5.34 -27.43
C THR A 354 11.09 -6.62 -26.70
N ARG A 355 11.61 -7.73 -27.21
CA ARG A 355 11.66 -9.04 -26.58
C ARG A 355 13.01 -9.20 -25.88
N VAL A 356 12.99 -9.76 -24.68
CA VAL A 356 14.14 -10.02 -23.82
C VAL A 356 14.20 -11.50 -23.56
N SER A 357 15.31 -12.14 -23.93
CA SER A 357 15.50 -13.59 -23.81
C SER A 357 16.78 -13.88 -23.04
N LEU A 358 16.89 -15.06 -22.43
CA LEU A 358 18.15 -15.48 -21.82
C LEU A 358 19.26 -15.55 -22.87
N ALA A 359 20.48 -15.23 -22.47
CA ALA A 359 21.63 -15.44 -23.33
C ALA A 359 21.88 -16.95 -23.49
N THR A 360 21.79 -17.47 -24.71
CA THR A 360 22.16 -18.85 -25.05
C THR A 360 23.70 -18.99 -25.13
N THR A 361 24.34 -19.10 -23.96
CA THR A 361 25.68 -19.67 -23.66
C THR A 361 26.95 -19.00 -24.25
N PRO A 362 28.15 -19.32 -23.67
CA PRO A 362 29.02 -18.45 -22.86
C PRO A 362 29.97 -17.54 -23.68
N PRO A 363 30.68 -16.57 -23.05
CA PRO A 363 31.63 -15.71 -23.79
C PRO A 363 32.68 -16.58 -24.48
N ALA A 364 32.70 -16.53 -25.80
CA ALA A 364 33.76 -17.11 -26.61
C ALA A 364 35.09 -16.45 -26.20
N THR A 365 35.94 -17.18 -25.49
CA THR A 365 37.36 -16.89 -25.44
C THR A 365 37.86 -16.91 -26.87
N ARG A 366 38.17 -15.73 -27.42
CA ARG A 366 38.87 -15.64 -28.71
C ARG A 366 40.20 -16.37 -28.54
N PRO A 367 40.55 -17.35 -29.41
CA PRO A 367 41.90 -17.84 -29.47
C PRO A 367 42.79 -16.65 -29.87
N SER A 368 43.85 -16.40 -29.11
CA SER A 368 44.92 -15.53 -29.57
C SER A 368 45.45 -16.12 -30.86
N ALA A 369 45.26 -15.40 -31.97
CA ALA A 369 45.85 -15.76 -33.24
C ALA A 369 47.37 -15.88 -33.05
N GLU A 370 47.88 -17.04 -33.44
CA GLU A 370 49.29 -17.32 -33.63
C GLU A 370 49.95 -16.18 -34.42
N GLN A 371 51.01 -15.60 -33.86
CA GLN A 371 52.09 -15.06 -34.67
C GLN A 371 53.26 -16.02 -34.53
N GLY A 372 53.23 -17.06 -35.36
CA GLY A 372 54.42 -17.76 -35.77
C GLY A 372 55.05 -17.02 -36.95
N ALA A 373 56.24 -16.48 -36.76
CA ALA A 373 57.25 -16.35 -37.81
C ALA A 373 58.63 -16.19 -37.14
N LEU A 374 59.35 -17.31 -37.11
CA LEU A 374 60.80 -17.39 -36.94
C LEU A 374 61.49 -16.97 -38.24
N TRP A 375 62.74 -16.51 -38.07
CA TRP A 375 63.81 -16.19 -39.04
C TRP A 375 63.90 -14.74 -39.51
#